data_AF-A0A7V2WSE2-F1
#
_entry.id   AF-A0A7V2WSE2-F1
#
_cell.length_a   1.000
_cell.length_b   1.000
_cell.length_c   1.000
_cell.angle_alpha   90.00
_cell.angle_beta   90.00
_cell.angle_gamma   90.00
#
_symmetry.space_group_name_H-M   'P 1'
#
loop_
_entity.id
_entity.type
_entity.pdbx_description
1 polymer ?
#
loop_
_entity_poly.entity_id
_entity_poly.type
_entity_poly.pdbx_seq_one_letter_code
_entity_poly.pdbx_strand_id
1 'polypeptide(L)'
;TSLFLEHNLKMREEIAQSTAQFLERQAKKFKEDVARLEERLAAFKQQHITELPELMKVNFETERQLRHEIEAIDDQIKAVRERKIYLEGQLATISPNVPLTDRQTGLPTDPVQRLKALKIQAMSLEASLSSKHPDVVKLNKEIEILEGQVKASKDRKVLQEMLELKRSELKQLLSKVTKKHPDVVRLEEEIKSLEEKLAKLPKDERMELAEDEPTNPAYINLKTQIKSAELELEGLRKKRQEFEKKWQEYVKRLEKMPEVERQYNDLMRDYEIATGKYREIMAKLTEAKQGELLEKTQAGERFTVIDSPQIPERPVKPNRPVIALIGFILGLGVGVGMAAIVESMDTTIRVPKDIKKVTGIPVLATIANVKNVKRG
;
A
#
# COMPACT_ATOMS: atom_id res chain seq x y z
N THR A 1 -10.77 -42.26 55.50
CA THR A 1 -9.69 -42.15 54.48
C THR A 1 -10.26 -42.13 53.07
N SER A 2 -11.29 -42.93 52.73
CA SER A 2 -11.95 -42.92 51.41
C SER A 2 -12.53 -41.55 50.99
N LEU A 3 -13.23 -40.85 51.89
CA LEU A 3 -13.86 -39.57 51.60
C LEU A 3 -12.86 -38.48 51.17
N PHE A 4 -11.67 -38.46 51.78
CA PHE A 4 -10.61 -37.50 51.40
C PHE A 4 -10.00 -37.84 50.04
N LEU A 5 -9.86 -39.13 49.72
CA LEU A 5 -9.33 -39.58 48.43
C LEU A 5 -10.30 -39.24 47.29
N GLU A 6 -11.60 -39.55 47.48
CA GLU A 6 -12.66 -39.26 46.53
C GLU A 6 -12.82 -37.76 46.29
N HIS A 7 -12.77 -36.95 47.36
CA HIS A 7 -12.79 -35.50 47.24
C HIS A 7 -11.54 -34.97 46.51
N ASN A 8 -10.35 -35.54 46.74
CA ASN A 8 -9.14 -35.12 46.05
C ASN A 8 -9.19 -35.46 44.55
N LEU A 9 -9.61 -36.68 44.20
CA LEU A 9 -9.78 -37.12 42.81
C LEU A 9 -10.77 -36.23 42.07
N LYS A 10 -11.94 -35.97 42.68
CA LYS A 10 -12.97 -35.11 42.09
C LYS A 10 -12.48 -33.68 41.89
N MET A 11 -11.76 -33.11 42.86
CA MET A 11 -11.14 -31.79 42.69
C MET A 11 -10.10 -31.77 41.58
N ARG A 12 -9.23 -32.78 41.47
CA ARG A 12 -8.23 -32.84 40.39
C ARG A 12 -8.88 -32.98 39.02
N GLU A 13 -9.90 -33.80 38.89
CA GLU A 13 -10.67 -33.95 37.66
C GLU A 13 -11.33 -32.61 37.25
N GLU A 14 -11.98 -31.92 38.20
CA GLU A 14 -12.58 -30.60 37.97
C GLU A 14 -11.54 -29.54 37.57
N ILE A 15 -10.34 -29.55 38.20
CA ILE A 15 -9.23 -28.64 37.85
C ILE A 15 -8.68 -28.96 36.45
N ALA A 16 -8.47 -30.23 36.13
CA ALA A 16 -7.97 -30.65 34.82
C ALA A 16 -8.96 -30.28 33.71
N GLN A 17 -10.25 -30.56 33.93
CA GLN A 17 -11.32 -30.22 32.99
C GLN A 17 -11.46 -28.71 32.81
N SER A 18 -11.44 -27.93 33.90
CA SER A 18 -11.55 -26.46 33.81
C SER A 18 -10.32 -25.83 33.13
N THR A 19 -9.12 -26.39 33.33
CA THR A 19 -7.89 -25.98 32.65
C THR A 19 -7.97 -26.27 31.15
N ALA A 20 -8.41 -27.46 30.76
CA ALA A 20 -8.60 -27.83 29.36
C ALA A 20 -9.65 -26.94 28.67
N GLN A 21 -10.79 -26.67 29.33
CA GLN A 21 -11.81 -25.74 28.81
C GLN A 21 -11.30 -24.30 28.68
N PHE A 22 -10.48 -23.83 29.61
CA PHE A 22 -9.85 -22.51 29.50
C PHE A 22 -8.95 -22.43 28.28
N LEU A 23 -8.05 -23.41 28.10
CA LEU A 23 -7.15 -23.47 26.96
C LEU A 23 -7.90 -23.64 25.63
N GLU A 24 -9.01 -24.38 25.61
CA GLU A 24 -9.85 -24.53 24.41
C GLU A 24 -10.50 -23.21 24.00
N ARG A 25 -11.01 -22.42 24.96
CA ARG A 25 -11.52 -21.07 24.67
C ARG A 25 -10.44 -20.13 24.17
N GLN A 26 -9.25 -20.17 24.75
CA GLN A 26 -8.10 -19.39 24.27
C GLN A 26 -7.68 -19.81 22.87
N ALA A 27 -7.61 -21.13 22.59
CA ALA A 27 -7.28 -21.66 21.28
C ALA A 27 -8.26 -21.17 20.22
N LYS A 28 -9.57 -21.21 20.52
CA LYS A 28 -10.62 -20.69 19.63
C LYS A 28 -10.43 -19.20 19.35
N LYS A 29 -10.16 -18.39 20.39
CA LYS A 29 -9.91 -16.95 20.23
C LYS A 29 -8.69 -16.68 19.34
N PHE A 30 -7.56 -17.35 19.59
CA PHE A 30 -6.38 -17.18 18.75
C PHE A 30 -6.60 -17.67 17.31
N LYS A 31 -7.40 -18.72 17.10
CA LYS A 31 -7.81 -19.16 15.76
C LYS A 31 -8.60 -18.09 15.01
N GLU A 32 -9.55 -17.43 15.69
CA GLU A 32 -10.32 -16.32 15.12
C GLU A 32 -9.43 -15.10 14.81
N ASP A 33 -8.45 -14.81 15.68
CA ASP A 33 -7.48 -13.73 15.44
C ASP A 33 -6.58 -14.02 14.22
N VAL A 34 -6.10 -15.27 14.09
CA VAL A 34 -5.34 -15.73 12.91
C VAL A 34 -6.17 -15.58 11.64
N ALA A 35 -7.41 -16.09 11.62
CA ALA A 35 -8.29 -15.99 10.45
C ALA A 35 -8.56 -14.54 10.04
N ARG A 36 -8.75 -13.63 11.01
CA ARG A 36 -8.92 -12.20 10.75
C ARG A 36 -7.68 -11.55 10.14
N LEU A 37 -6.48 -11.93 10.61
CA LEU A 37 -5.22 -11.43 10.05
C LEU A 37 -4.99 -11.98 8.64
N GLU A 38 -5.34 -13.23 8.37
CA GLU A 38 -5.30 -13.81 7.02
C GLU A 38 -6.21 -13.06 6.06
N GLU A 39 -7.44 -12.75 6.46
CA GLU A 39 -8.38 -11.98 5.65
C GLU A 39 -7.85 -10.56 5.36
N ARG A 40 -7.30 -9.89 6.39
CA ARG A 40 -6.67 -8.57 6.21
C ARG A 40 -5.47 -8.63 5.29
N LEU A 41 -4.63 -9.67 5.40
CA LEU A 41 -3.45 -9.85 4.56
C LEU A 41 -3.85 -10.12 3.11
N ALA A 42 -4.89 -10.93 2.89
CA ALA A 42 -5.45 -11.18 1.57
C ALA A 42 -6.03 -9.91 0.95
N ALA A 43 -6.84 -9.15 1.70
CA ALA A 43 -7.40 -7.88 1.25
C ALA A 43 -6.29 -6.85 0.93
N PHE A 44 -5.25 -6.77 1.77
CA PHE A 44 -4.09 -5.91 1.54
C PHE A 44 -3.35 -6.29 0.25
N LYS A 45 -3.08 -7.59 0.05
CA LYS A 45 -2.47 -8.09 -1.19
C LYS A 45 -3.31 -7.77 -2.42
N GLN A 46 -4.64 -7.87 -2.31
CA GLN A 46 -5.56 -7.58 -3.41
C GLN A 46 -5.65 -6.09 -3.74
N GLN A 47 -5.52 -5.20 -2.75
CA GLN A 47 -5.49 -3.75 -2.98
C GLN A 47 -4.15 -3.29 -3.57
N HIS A 48 -3.05 -3.97 -3.24
CA HIS A 48 -1.68 -3.60 -3.62
C HIS A 48 -1.00 -4.60 -4.57
N ILE A 49 -1.76 -5.25 -5.46
CA ILE A 49 -1.27 -6.35 -6.32
C ILE A 49 0.04 -5.99 -7.06
N THR A 50 0.17 -4.76 -7.56
CA THR A 50 1.34 -4.32 -8.34
C THR A 50 2.47 -3.70 -7.51
N GLU A 51 2.25 -3.51 -6.20
CA GLU A 51 3.12 -2.77 -5.29
C GLU A 51 3.66 -3.67 -4.16
N LEU A 52 3.45 -4.99 -4.26
CA LEU A 52 3.95 -5.95 -3.28
C LEU A 52 5.48 -5.99 -3.23
N PRO A 53 6.09 -6.22 -2.06
CA PRO A 53 7.55 -6.29 -1.91
C PRO A 53 8.21 -7.30 -2.86
N GLU A 54 7.56 -8.43 -3.09
CA GLU A 54 8.01 -9.48 -4.01
C GLU A 54 8.19 -8.98 -5.46
N LEU A 55 7.46 -7.93 -5.85
CA LEU A 55 7.52 -7.34 -7.19
C LEU A 55 8.54 -6.20 -7.30
N MET A 56 9.19 -5.80 -6.21
CA MET A 56 10.07 -4.62 -6.20
C MET A 56 11.19 -4.73 -7.23
N LYS A 57 11.84 -5.91 -7.28
CA LYS A 57 12.91 -6.19 -8.23
C LYS A 57 12.42 -6.09 -9.68
N VAL A 58 11.29 -6.72 -9.99
CA VAL A 58 10.71 -6.72 -11.35
C VAL A 58 10.27 -5.32 -11.77
N ASN A 59 9.64 -4.57 -10.86
CA ASN A 59 9.24 -3.18 -11.12
C ASN A 59 10.45 -2.28 -11.40
N PHE A 60 11.53 -2.44 -10.63
CA PHE A 60 12.76 -1.68 -10.81
C PHE A 60 13.50 -2.06 -12.11
N GLU A 61 13.57 -3.35 -12.43
CA GLU A 61 14.14 -3.81 -13.71
C GLU A 61 13.33 -3.30 -14.90
N THR A 62 11.99 -3.32 -14.80
CA THR A 62 11.10 -2.81 -15.85
C THR A 62 11.23 -1.29 -16.02
N GLU A 63 11.31 -0.53 -14.92
CA GLU A 63 11.58 0.92 -14.95
C GLU A 63 12.88 1.22 -15.70
N ARG A 64 13.95 0.47 -15.39
CA ARG A 64 15.25 0.65 -16.04
C ARG A 64 15.21 0.27 -17.51
N GLN A 65 14.54 -0.83 -17.87
CA GLN A 65 14.35 -1.24 -19.27
C GLN A 65 13.59 -0.16 -20.05
N LEU A 66 12.49 0.36 -19.51
CA LEU A 66 11.74 1.45 -20.15
C LEU A 66 12.58 2.71 -20.33
N ARG A 67 13.41 3.05 -19.34
CA ARG A 67 14.34 4.19 -19.43
C ARG A 67 15.34 4.01 -20.57
N HIS A 68 15.96 2.84 -20.68
CA HIS A 68 16.90 2.55 -21.78
C HIS A 68 16.21 2.54 -23.15
N GLU A 69 14.98 2.05 -23.24
CA GLU A 69 14.20 2.12 -24.48
C GLU A 69 13.85 3.56 -24.86
N ILE A 70 13.55 4.43 -23.90
CA ILE A 70 13.33 5.87 -24.14
C ILE A 70 14.61 6.52 -24.68
N GLU A 71 15.76 6.25 -24.06
CA GLU A 71 17.07 6.74 -24.50
C GLU A 71 17.40 6.28 -25.93
N ALA A 72 17.18 4.99 -26.23
CA ALA A 72 17.38 4.44 -27.57
C ALA A 72 16.46 5.08 -28.62
N ILE A 73 15.20 5.35 -28.27
CA ILE A 73 14.27 6.07 -29.16
C ILE A 73 14.71 7.53 -29.35
N ASP A 74 15.22 8.18 -28.31
CA ASP A 74 15.74 9.56 -28.41
C ASP A 74 16.95 9.65 -29.35
N ASP A 75 17.85 8.68 -29.30
CA ASP A 75 18.96 8.57 -30.24
C ASP A 75 18.48 8.33 -31.68
N GLN A 76 17.46 7.47 -31.87
CA GLN A 76 16.83 7.27 -33.18
C GLN A 76 16.19 8.56 -33.70
N ILE A 77 15.45 9.28 -32.84
CA ILE A 77 14.83 10.58 -33.19
C ILE A 77 15.91 11.57 -33.63
N LYS A 78 17.05 11.61 -32.93
CA LYS A 78 18.16 12.49 -33.29
C LYS A 78 18.75 12.12 -34.65
N ALA A 79 19.04 10.84 -34.89
CA ALA A 79 19.59 10.36 -36.15
C ALA A 79 18.66 10.65 -37.35
N VAL A 80 17.36 10.36 -37.23
CA VAL A 80 16.39 10.64 -38.30
C VAL A 80 16.24 12.15 -38.53
N ARG A 81 16.30 12.97 -37.47
CA ARG A 81 16.27 14.43 -37.58
C ARG A 81 17.48 14.98 -38.34
N GLU A 82 18.68 14.51 -38.01
CA GLU A 82 19.91 14.89 -38.71
C GLU A 82 19.86 14.48 -40.19
N ARG A 83 19.39 13.26 -40.48
CA ARG A 83 19.15 12.80 -41.86
C ARG A 83 18.14 13.69 -42.60
N LYS A 84 17.04 14.07 -41.95
CA LYS A 84 16.04 14.98 -42.53
C LYS A 84 16.67 16.33 -42.90
N ILE A 85 17.41 16.94 -41.97
CA ILE A 85 18.09 18.22 -42.19
C ILE A 85 19.06 18.13 -43.37
N TYR A 86 19.82 17.03 -43.46
CA TYR A 86 20.71 16.78 -44.58
C TYR A 86 19.96 16.71 -45.93
N LEU A 87 18.85 15.97 -45.99
CA LEU A 87 18.01 15.86 -47.19
C LEU A 87 17.36 17.20 -47.57
N GLU A 88 16.93 17.99 -46.58
CA GLU A 88 16.40 19.35 -46.80
C GLU A 88 17.49 20.27 -47.38
N GLY A 89 18.72 20.16 -46.89
CA GLY A 89 19.88 20.87 -47.45
C GLY A 89 20.17 20.48 -48.90
N GLN A 90 20.04 19.19 -49.25
CA GLN A 90 20.16 18.72 -50.65
C GLN A 90 19.00 19.21 -51.53
N LEU A 91 17.76 19.18 -51.01
CA LEU A 91 16.59 19.63 -51.75
C LEU A 91 16.69 21.13 -52.09
N ALA A 92 17.25 21.94 -51.18
CA ALA A 92 17.42 23.37 -51.37
C ALA A 92 18.35 23.74 -52.54
N THR A 93 19.24 22.85 -52.98
CA THR A 93 20.14 23.08 -54.13
C THR A 93 19.54 22.64 -55.46
N ILE A 94 18.41 21.92 -55.45
CA ILE A 94 17.79 21.32 -56.63
C ILE A 94 16.54 22.12 -57.01
N SER A 95 16.44 22.49 -58.29
CA SER A 95 15.24 23.18 -58.79
C SER A 95 14.02 22.25 -58.82
N PRO A 96 12.83 22.72 -58.38
CA PRO A 96 11.60 21.91 -58.38
C PRO A 96 11.17 21.42 -59.76
N ASN A 97 11.39 22.23 -60.79
CA ASN A 97 10.94 21.96 -62.15
C ASN A 97 12.14 21.81 -63.09
N VAL A 98 12.04 20.88 -64.04
CA VAL A 98 12.97 20.82 -65.17
C VAL A 98 12.61 21.98 -66.10
N PRO A 99 13.51 22.92 -66.42
CA PRO A 99 13.20 23.98 -67.36
C PRO A 99 12.90 23.36 -68.73
N LEU A 100 11.62 23.35 -69.08
CA LEU A 100 11.15 22.95 -70.40
C LEU A 100 11.28 24.16 -71.31
N THR A 101 12.02 23.99 -72.40
CA THR A 101 12.28 25.05 -73.38
C THR A 101 11.57 24.74 -74.67
N ASP A 102 10.90 25.73 -75.25
CA ASP A 102 10.31 25.64 -76.59
C ASP A 102 11.44 25.45 -77.61
N ARG A 103 11.35 24.37 -78.40
CA ARG A 103 12.36 23.98 -79.40
C ARG A 103 12.55 25.02 -80.51
N GLN A 104 11.55 25.86 -80.78
CA GLN A 104 11.64 26.86 -81.84
C GLN A 104 12.20 28.20 -81.35
N THR A 105 11.83 28.61 -80.13
CA THR A 105 12.19 29.93 -79.61
C THR A 105 13.35 29.90 -78.62
N GLY A 106 13.68 28.74 -78.04
CA GLY A 106 14.69 28.65 -76.99
C GLY A 106 14.25 29.29 -75.66
N LEU A 107 12.98 29.72 -75.54
CA LEU A 107 12.41 30.28 -74.32
C LEU A 107 11.75 29.20 -73.44
N PRO A 108 11.71 29.40 -72.11
CA PRO A 108 10.95 28.54 -71.21
C PRO A 108 9.47 28.42 -71.62
N THR A 109 8.87 27.24 -71.51
CA THR A 109 7.44 27.02 -71.76
C THR A 109 6.57 27.40 -70.57
N ASP A 110 7.15 27.43 -69.37
CA ASP A 110 6.50 27.90 -68.16
C ASP A 110 6.20 29.41 -68.25
N PRO A 111 4.94 29.88 -68.08
CA PRO A 111 4.56 31.28 -68.25
C PRO A 111 5.34 32.25 -67.35
N VAL A 112 5.68 31.86 -66.12
CA VAL A 112 6.41 32.70 -65.17
C VAL A 112 7.87 32.85 -65.59
N GLN A 113 8.53 31.75 -65.96
CA GLN A 113 9.90 31.76 -66.47
C GLN A 113 9.98 32.45 -67.84
N ARG A 114 8.98 32.26 -68.71
CA ARG A 114 8.87 32.91 -70.03
C ARG A 114 8.71 34.41 -69.90
N LEU A 115 7.85 34.87 -69.00
CA LEU A 115 7.69 36.29 -68.70
C LEU A 115 9.02 36.91 -68.23
N LYS A 116 9.76 36.23 -67.36
CA LYS A 116 11.07 36.69 -66.89
C LYS A 116 12.09 36.76 -68.03
N ALA A 117 12.12 35.75 -68.90
CA ALA A 117 13.00 35.72 -70.07
C ALA A 117 12.66 36.82 -71.09
N LEU A 118 11.38 37.03 -71.40
CA LEU A 118 10.92 38.08 -72.32
C LEU A 118 11.19 39.48 -71.78
N LYS A 119 11.05 39.72 -70.47
CA LYS A 119 11.45 40.98 -69.84
C LYS A 119 12.93 41.28 -70.01
N ILE A 120 13.79 40.26 -69.83
CA ILE A 120 15.24 40.42 -70.04
C ILE A 120 15.54 40.72 -71.52
N GLN A 121 14.86 40.04 -72.45
CA GLN A 121 14.99 40.32 -73.88
C GLN A 121 14.52 41.74 -74.22
N ALA A 122 13.41 42.21 -73.65
CA ALA A 122 12.88 43.55 -73.86
C ALA A 122 13.86 44.61 -73.35
N MET A 123 14.42 44.44 -72.16
CA MET A 123 15.45 45.34 -71.61
C MET A 123 16.67 45.43 -72.52
N SER A 124 17.11 44.31 -73.11
CA SER A 124 18.25 44.31 -74.05
C SER A 124 17.93 44.96 -75.39
N LEU A 125 16.71 44.76 -75.90
CA LEU A 125 16.25 45.34 -77.16
C LEU A 125 16.02 46.85 -77.02
N GLU A 126 15.42 47.30 -75.93
CA GLU A 126 15.23 48.72 -75.61
C GLU A 126 16.56 49.48 -75.42
N ALA A 127 17.63 48.79 -75.04
CA ALA A 127 18.98 49.38 -75.00
C ALA A 127 19.59 49.59 -76.40
N SER A 128 19.09 48.89 -77.42
CA SER A 128 19.61 48.93 -78.80
C SER A 128 18.65 49.56 -79.82
N LEU A 129 17.36 49.61 -79.52
CA LEU A 129 16.27 50.03 -80.40
C LEU A 129 15.36 51.02 -79.66
N SER A 130 14.78 51.97 -80.40
CA SER A 130 13.80 52.91 -79.84
C SER A 130 12.54 52.18 -79.34
N SER A 131 11.92 52.69 -78.27
CA SER A 131 10.68 52.17 -77.68
C SER A 131 9.49 52.07 -78.65
N LYS A 132 9.57 52.72 -79.83
CA LYS A 132 8.56 52.66 -80.89
C LYS A 132 8.87 51.63 -81.99
N HIS A 133 9.98 50.89 -81.88
CA HIS A 133 10.34 49.88 -82.88
C HIS A 133 9.29 48.75 -82.92
N PRO A 134 8.88 48.26 -84.10
CA PRO A 134 7.84 47.25 -84.23
C PRO A 134 8.06 46.00 -83.37
N ASP A 135 9.31 45.59 -83.20
CA ASP A 135 9.67 44.39 -82.42
C ASP A 135 9.58 44.61 -80.90
N VAL A 136 9.93 45.81 -80.42
CA VAL A 136 9.78 46.19 -79.00
C VAL A 136 8.29 46.29 -78.65
N VAL A 137 7.47 46.84 -79.55
CA VAL A 137 6.01 46.94 -79.36
C VAL A 137 5.34 45.56 -79.32
N LYS A 138 5.75 44.62 -80.20
CA LYS A 138 5.24 43.24 -80.18
C LYS A 138 5.62 42.53 -78.87
N LEU A 139 6.87 42.68 -78.44
CA LEU A 139 7.38 42.05 -77.23
C LEU A 139 6.71 42.59 -75.96
N ASN A 140 6.54 43.91 -75.86
CA ASN A 140 5.85 44.54 -74.73
C ASN A 140 4.37 44.13 -74.65
N LYS A 141 3.70 43.94 -75.79
CA LYS A 141 2.34 43.36 -75.81
C LYS A 141 2.30 41.92 -75.32
N GLU A 142 3.29 41.10 -75.69
CA GLU A 142 3.38 39.72 -75.20
C GLU A 142 3.68 39.66 -73.69
N ILE A 143 4.55 40.55 -73.19
CA ILE A 143 4.80 40.73 -71.75
C ILE A 143 3.53 41.16 -71.02
N GLU A 144 2.77 42.14 -71.54
CA GLU A 144 1.53 42.61 -70.91
C GLU A 144 0.48 41.50 -70.77
N ILE A 145 0.32 40.68 -71.81
CA ILE A 145 -0.58 39.51 -71.79
C ILE A 145 -0.12 38.48 -70.76
N LEU A 146 1.18 38.12 -70.77
CA LEU A 146 1.75 37.16 -69.82
C LEU A 146 1.71 37.68 -68.38
N GLU A 147 1.91 38.99 -68.16
CA GLU A 147 1.74 39.61 -66.84
C GLU A 147 0.31 39.51 -66.34
N GLY A 148 -0.67 39.70 -67.22
CA GLY A 148 -2.09 39.51 -66.90
C GLY A 148 -2.39 38.07 -66.49
N GLN A 149 -1.85 37.09 -67.22
CA GLN A 149 -1.98 35.66 -66.91
C GLN A 149 -1.30 35.29 -65.59
N VAL A 150 -0.08 35.77 -65.35
CA VAL A 150 0.66 35.54 -64.10
C VAL A 150 -0.04 36.17 -62.89
N LYS A 151 -0.58 37.38 -63.03
CA LYS A 151 -1.36 38.04 -61.97
C LYS A 151 -2.66 37.27 -61.66
N ALA A 152 -3.44 36.93 -62.68
CA ALA A 152 -4.68 36.16 -62.51
C ALA A 152 -4.43 34.80 -61.85
N SER A 153 -3.35 34.10 -62.21
CA SER A 153 -2.97 32.84 -61.56
C SER A 153 -2.53 33.03 -60.11
N LYS A 154 -1.78 34.09 -59.80
CA LYS A 154 -1.37 34.41 -58.43
C LYS A 154 -2.57 34.72 -57.55
N ASP A 155 -3.52 35.53 -58.05
CA ASP A 155 -4.75 35.87 -57.33
C ASP A 155 -5.64 34.63 -57.11
N ARG A 156 -5.70 33.74 -58.11
CA ARG A 156 -6.38 32.43 -57.99
C ARG A 156 -5.76 31.56 -56.90
N LYS A 157 -4.43 31.48 -56.82
CA LYS A 157 -3.70 30.70 -55.80
C LYS A 157 -3.94 31.21 -54.39
N VAL A 158 -3.88 32.53 -54.19
CA VAL A 158 -4.18 33.17 -52.90
C VAL A 158 -5.60 32.84 -52.44
N LEU A 159 -6.57 32.85 -53.36
CA LEU A 159 -7.95 32.47 -53.06
C LEU A 159 -8.10 30.97 -52.75
N GLN A 160 -7.33 30.09 -53.41
CA GLN A 160 -7.29 28.65 -53.09
C GLN A 160 -6.72 28.39 -51.68
N GLU A 161 -5.59 29.01 -51.32
CA GLU A 161 -4.99 28.86 -49.99
C GLU A 161 -5.94 29.36 -48.88
N MET A 162 -6.60 30.50 -49.10
CA MET A 162 -7.62 31.01 -48.18
C MET A 162 -8.82 30.07 -48.06
N LEU A 163 -9.27 29.48 -49.18
CA LEU A 163 -10.37 28.51 -49.19
C LEU A 163 -10.02 27.24 -48.41
N GLU A 164 -8.80 26.71 -48.58
CA GLU A 164 -8.34 25.54 -47.82
C GLU A 164 -8.23 25.83 -46.32
N LEU A 165 -7.67 26.98 -45.96
CA LEU A 165 -7.59 27.43 -44.56
C LEU A 165 -8.98 27.48 -43.94
N LYS A 166 -9.95 28.12 -44.61
CA LYS A 166 -11.34 28.22 -44.14
C LYS A 166 -12.04 26.86 -44.04
N ARG A 167 -11.78 25.94 -44.98
CA ARG A 167 -12.28 24.55 -44.90
C ARG A 167 -11.68 23.77 -43.73
N SER A 168 -10.40 24.00 -43.41
CA SER A 168 -9.73 23.42 -42.25
C SER A 168 -10.33 23.96 -40.93
N GLU A 169 -10.52 25.27 -40.83
CA GLU A 169 -11.20 25.93 -39.70
C GLU A 169 -12.62 25.35 -39.49
N LEU A 170 -13.39 25.17 -40.57
CA LEU A 170 -14.72 24.55 -40.52
C LEU A 170 -14.65 23.13 -39.96
N LYS A 171 -13.70 22.31 -40.42
CA LYS A 171 -13.52 20.92 -39.96
C LYS A 171 -13.16 20.85 -38.48
N GLN A 172 -12.32 21.78 -37.99
CA GLN A 172 -12.01 21.90 -36.56
C GLN A 172 -13.22 22.35 -35.75
N LEU A 173 -14.01 23.30 -36.25
CA LEU A 173 -15.20 23.79 -35.55
C LEU A 173 -16.29 22.72 -35.45
N LEU A 174 -16.51 21.95 -36.52
CA LEU A 174 -17.46 20.82 -36.54
C LEU A 174 -17.07 19.67 -35.60
N SER A 175 -15.80 19.57 -35.19
CA SER A 175 -15.38 18.59 -34.18
C SER A 175 -15.82 18.98 -32.75
N LYS A 176 -16.16 20.26 -32.54
CA LYS A 176 -16.53 20.83 -31.23
C LYS A 176 -18.00 21.23 -31.16
N VAL A 177 -18.61 21.56 -32.31
CA VAL A 177 -19.92 22.18 -32.39
C VAL A 177 -20.79 21.54 -33.47
N THR A 178 -22.11 21.59 -33.31
CA THR A 178 -23.07 21.05 -34.28
C THR A 178 -23.23 21.95 -35.52
N LYS A 179 -23.69 21.36 -36.63
CA LYS A 179 -23.83 22.03 -37.94
C LYS A 179 -24.71 23.28 -37.96
N LYS A 180 -25.55 23.50 -36.94
CA LYS A 180 -26.48 24.65 -36.86
C LYS A 180 -25.90 25.85 -36.10
N HIS A 181 -24.64 25.80 -35.68
CA HIS A 181 -24.02 26.90 -34.95
C HIS A 181 -23.82 28.14 -35.85
N PRO A 182 -24.08 29.37 -35.37
CA PRO A 182 -23.95 30.59 -36.17
C PRO A 182 -22.56 30.76 -36.80
N ASP A 183 -21.49 30.35 -36.12
CA ASP A 183 -20.13 30.40 -36.70
C ASP A 183 -19.89 29.38 -37.83
N VAL A 184 -20.57 28.24 -37.82
CA VAL A 184 -20.49 27.24 -38.91
C VAL A 184 -21.16 27.81 -40.16
N VAL A 185 -22.35 28.41 -40.00
CA VAL A 185 -23.09 29.04 -41.11
C VAL A 185 -22.28 30.19 -41.70
N ARG A 186 -21.69 31.05 -40.86
CA ARG A 186 -20.82 32.15 -41.31
C ARG A 186 -19.61 31.66 -42.09
N LEU A 187 -18.94 30.60 -41.64
CA LEU A 187 -17.81 30.03 -42.36
C LEU A 187 -18.23 29.39 -43.69
N GLU A 188 -19.38 28.73 -43.73
CA GLU A 188 -19.94 28.15 -44.96
C GLU A 188 -20.26 29.25 -45.99
N GLU A 189 -20.81 30.38 -45.56
CA GLU A 189 -21.04 31.56 -46.41
C GLU A 189 -19.73 32.19 -46.90
N GLU A 190 -18.72 32.33 -46.02
CA GLU A 190 -17.38 32.80 -46.40
C GLU A 190 -16.74 31.88 -47.45
N ILE A 191 -16.79 30.56 -47.24
CA ILE A 191 -16.31 29.53 -48.18
C ILE A 191 -17.02 29.65 -49.53
N LYS A 192 -18.36 29.75 -49.53
CA LYS A 192 -19.14 29.90 -50.75
C LYS A 192 -18.77 31.17 -51.52
N SER A 193 -18.56 32.28 -50.82
CA SER A 193 -18.13 33.53 -51.44
C SER A 193 -16.73 33.43 -52.06
N LEU A 194 -15.82 32.66 -51.46
CA LEU A 194 -14.49 32.39 -51.99
C LEU A 194 -14.55 31.47 -53.21
N GLU A 195 -15.39 30.43 -53.18
CA GLU A 195 -15.62 29.54 -54.33
C GLU A 195 -16.17 30.30 -55.54
N GLU A 196 -17.12 31.21 -55.34
CA GLU A 196 -17.66 32.07 -56.40
C GLU A 196 -16.61 33.03 -56.98
N LYS A 197 -15.74 33.59 -56.14
CA LYS A 197 -14.60 34.41 -56.61
C LYS A 197 -13.60 33.58 -57.41
N LEU A 198 -13.35 32.34 -56.99
CA LEU A 198 -12.47 31.41 -57.69
C LEU A 198 -13.02 30.99 -59.06
N ALA A 199 -14.34 30.81 -59.17
CA ALA A 199 -15.02 30.43 -60.40
C ALA A 199 -14.98 31.52 -61.49
N LYS A 200 -14.85 32.80 -61.10
CA LYS A 200 -14.77 33.95 -62.03
C LYS A 200 -13.38 34.17 -62.62
N LEU A 201 -12.34 33.60 -62.03
CA LEU A 201 -10.98 33.69 -62.54
C LEU A 201 -10.77 32.64 -63.66
N PRO A 202 -10.07 33.01 -64.75
CA PRO A 202 -9.78 32.07 -65.83
C PRO A 202 -9.06 30.83 -65.30
N LYS A 203 -9.48 29.67 -65.79
CA LYS A 203 -8.91 28.36 -65.45
C LYS A 203 -7.81 28.05 -66.46
N ASP A 204 -6.59 28.45 -66.16
CA ASP A 204 -5.44 28.11 -67.01
C ASP A 204 -4.89 26.75 -66.56
N GLU A 205 -5.46 25.66 -67.10
CA GLU A 205 -5.11 24.27 -66.72
C GLU A 205 -3.61 23.98 -66.89
N ARG A 206 -2.94 24.65 -67.84
CA ARG A 206 -1.50 24.52 -68.08
C ARG A 206 -0.62 25.09 -66.96
N MET A 207 -1.16 26.00 -66.15
CA MET A 207 -0.44 26.67 -65.07
C MET A 207 -0.76 26.03 -63.71
N GLU A 208 -1.99 25.52 -63.54
CA GLU A 208 -2.39 24.64 -62.41
C GLU A 208 -1.55 23.33 -62.41
N LEU A 209 -1.23 22.78 -63.59
CA LEU A 209 -0.40 21.56 -63.72
C LEU A 209 1.13 21.80 -63.61
N ALA A 210 1.61 23.05 -63.76
CA ALA A 210 3.04 23.35 -63.86
C ALA A 210 3.69 23.78 -62.53
N GLU A 211 2.91 24.24 -61.55
CA GLU A 211 3.45 24.73 -60.27
C GLU A 211 3.18 23.82 -59.05
N ASP A 212 2.16 22.95 -59.06
CA ASP A 212 1.79 22.17 -57.86
C ASP A 212 2.53 20.83 -57.72
N GLU A 213 2.98 20.23 -58.82
CA GLU A 213 3.82 19.03 -58.77
C GLU A 213 5.21 19.31 -59.33
N PRO A 214 6.26 19.24 -58.48
CA PRO A 214 7.63 19.40 -58.96
C PRO A 214 7.91 18.33 -60.01
N THR A 215 8.29 18.74 -61.21
CA THR A 215 8.51 17.83 -62.35
C THR A 215 9.91 17.21 -62.35
N ASN A 216 10.84 17.75 -61.56
CA ASN A 216 12.20 17.22 -61.47
C ASN A 216 12.22 15.91 -60.67
N PRO A 217 12.55 14.75 -61.29
CA PRO A 217 12.54 13.46 -60.59
C PRO A 217 13.48 13.42 -59.37
N ALA A 218 14.61 14.13 -59.41
CA ALA A 218 15.53 14.21 -58.27
C ALA A 218 14.91 14.98 -57.08
N TYR A 219 14.18 16.06 -57.38
CA TYR A 219 13.46 16.85 -56.37
C TYR A 219 12.32 16.03 -55.74
N ILE A 220 11.52 15.34 -56.57
CA ILE A 220 10.43 14.46 -56.10
C ILE A 220 11.00 13.37 -55.16
N ASN A 221 12.07 12.70 -55.58
CA ASN A 221 12.69 11.63 -54.79
C ASN A 221 13.16 12.13 -53.41
N LEU A 222 13.83 13.28 -53.36
CA LEU A 222 14.26 13.88 -52.09
C LEU A 222 13.06 14.32 -51.22
N LYS A 223 12.04 14.95 -51.82
CA LYS A 223 10.81 15.34 -51.11
C LYS A 223 10.12 14.12 -50.51
N THR A 224 10.04 13.01 -51.25
CA THR A 224 9.48 11.74 -50.74
C THR A 224 10.34 11.15 -49.61
N GLN A 225 11.68 11.20 -49.71
CA GLN A 225 12.56 10.75 -48.62
C GLN A 225 12.40 11.62 -47.37
N ILE A 226 12.34 12.94 -47.51
CA ILE A 226 12.05 13.86 -46.40
C ILE A 226 10.70 13.50 -45.77
N LYS A 227 9.68 13.27 -46.60
CA LYS A 227 8.36 12.91 -46.09
C LYS A 227 8.36 11.59 -45.32
N SER A 228 9.11 10.60 -45.79
CA SER A 228 9.29 9.33 -45.06
C SER A 228 9.97 9.54 -43.71
N ALA A 229 11.02 10.37 -43.65
CA ALA A 229 11.71 10.71 -42.40
C ALA A 229 10.81 11.49 -41.42
N GLU A 230 9.91 12.35 -41.91
CA GLU A 230 8.92 13.03 -41.07
C GLU A 230 7.93 12.05 -40.42
N LEU A 231 7.40 11.11 -41.20
CA LEU A 231 6.48 10.09 -40.69
C LEU A 231 7.17 9.17 -39.69
N GLU A 232 8.44 8.81 -39.95
CA GLU A 232 9.28 8.07 -39.01
C GLU A 232 9.48 8.84 -37.70
N LEU A 233 9.83 10.14 -37.77
CA LEU A 233 9.95 11.01 -36.60
C LEU A 233 8.65 11.11 -35.79
N GLU A 234 7.51 11.23 -36.47
CA GLU A 234 6.20 11.26 -35.80
C GLU A 234 5.92 9.94 -35.08
N GLY A 235 6.18 8.81 -35.73
CA GLY A 235 6.04 7.48 -35.15
C GLY A 235 6.93 7.28 -33.93
N LEU A 236 8.21 7.61 -34.03
CA LEU A 236 9.17 7.52 -32.92
C LEU A 236 8.77 8.43 -31.75
N ARG A 237 8.31 9.66 -32.00
CA ARG A 237 7.83 10.57 -30.96
C ARG A 237 6.61 10.02 -30.22
N LYS A 238 5.66 9.41 -30.94
CA LYS A 238 4.49 8.75 -30.32
C LYS A 238 4.94 7.57 -29.46
N LYS A 239 5.86 6.73 -29.96
CA LYS A 239 6.42 5.60 -29.20
C LYS A 239 7.15 6.06 -27.94
N ARG A 240 7.99 7.09 -28.04
CA ARG A 240 8.66 7.73 -26.90
C ARG A 240 7.65 8.19 -25.85
N GLN A 241 6.58 8.87 -26.27
CA GLN A 241 5.55 9.35 -25.36
C GLN A 241 4.80 8.21 -24.67
N GLU A 242 4.53 7.11 -25.38
CA GLU A 242 3.92 5.91 -24.78
C GLU A 242 4.82 5.30 -23.71
N PHE A 243 6.11 5.15 -24.01
CA PHE A 243 7.08 4.55 -23.08
C PHE A 243 7.34 5.47 -21.89
N GLU A 244 7.39 6.78 -22.11
CA GLU A 244 7.47 7.78 -21.03
C GLU A 244 6.28 7.64 -20.07
N LYS A 245 5.04 7.51 -20.58
CA LYS A 245 3.86 7.30 -19.73
C LYS A 245 3.98 6.03 -18.90
N LYS A 246 4.38 4.91 -19.52
CA LYS A 246 4.61 3.64 -18.82
C LYS A 246 5.70 3.79 -17.77
N TRP A 247 6.81 4.43 -18.11
CA TRP A 247 7.92 4.67 -17.20
C TRP A 247 7.47 5.45 -15.96
N GLN A 248 6.71 6.53 -16.15
CA GLN A 248 6.13 7.33 -15.06
C GLN A 248 5.17 6.53 -14.17
N GLU A 249 4.38 5.61 -14.74
CA GLU A 249 3.53 4.70 -13.96
C GLU A 249 4.36 3.77 -13.07
N TYR A 250 5.46 3.21 -13.59
CA TYR A 250 6.36 2.36 -12.82
C TYR A 250 7.13 3.13 -11.74
N VAL A 251 7.57 4.34 -12.03
CA VAL A 251 8.19 5.24 -11.02
C VAL A 251 7.21 5.49 -9.87
N LYS A 252 5.97 5.90 -10.16
CA LYS A 252 4.94 6.13 -9.13
C LYS A 252 4.61 4.88 -8.32
N ARG A 253 4.64 3.69 -8.94
CA ARG A 253 4.50 2.43 -8.21
C ARG A 253 5.66 2.26 -7.25
N LEU A 254 6.91 2.35 -7.73
CA LEU A 254 8.13 2.22 -6.93
C LEU A 254 8.19 3.21 -5.76
N GLU A 255 7.69 4.44 -5.93
CA GLU A 255 7.61 5.45 -4.87
C GLU A 255 6.69 5.01 -3.71
N LYS A 256 5.61 4.29 -4.00
CA LYS A 256 4.66 3.80 -2.98
C LYS A 256 5.09 2.50 -2.30
N MET A 257 5.94 1.70 -2.96
CA MET A 257 6.33 0.38 -2.47
C MET A 257 6.92 0.38 -1.05
N PRO A 258 7.77 1.33 -0.61
CA PRO A 258 8.31 1.31 0.76
C PRO A 258 7.23 1.40 1.85
N GLU A 259 6.17 2.18 1.62
CA GLU A 259 5.06 2.28 2.57
C GLU A 259 4.23 0.99 2.60
N VAL A 260 3.96 0.43 1.42
CA VAL A 260 3.26 -0.84 1.24
C VAL A 260 4.05 -1.98 1.87
N GLU A 261 5.37 -2.02 1.68
CA GLU A 261 6.28 -3.01 2.26
C GLU A 261 6.28 -2.94 3.78
N ARG A 262 6.36 -1.74 4.36
CA ARG A 262 6.29 -1.59 5.82
C ARG A 262 4.96 -2.13 6.36
N GLN A 263 3.83 -1.73 5.77
CA GLN A 263 2.51 -2.18 6.22
C GLN A 263 2.33 -3.69 6.02
N TYR A 264 2.82 -4.24 4.92
CA TYR A 264 2.84 -5.67 4.64
C TYR A 264 3.62 -6.44 5.69
N ASN A 265 4.85 -5.99 5.99
CA ASN A 265 5.74 -6.62 6.96
C ASN A 265 5.17 -6.54 8.38
N ASP A 266 4.51 -5.44 8.74
CA ASP A 266 3.81 -5.32 10.03
C ASP A 266 2.67 -6.34 10.13
N LEU A 267 1.85 -6.46 9.08
CA LEU A 267 0.72 -7.41 9.06
C LEU A 267 1.20 -8.87 9.03
N MET A 268 2.28 -9.15 8.31
CA MET A 268 2.93 -10.46 8.28
C MET A 268 3.50 -10.83 9.66
N ARG A 269 4.17 -9.89 10.33
CA ARG A 269 4.68 -10.09 11.69
C ARG A 269 3.55 -10.37 12.68
N ASP A 270 2.46 -9.61 12.61
CA ASP A 270 1.28 -9.82 13.46
C ASP A 270 0.66 -11.21 13.21
N TYR A 271 0.56 -11.62 11.94
CA TYR A 271 0.10 -12.94 11.53
C TYR A 271 1.00 -14.06 12.07
N GLU A 272 2.32 -13.92 11.97
CA GLU A 272 3.29 -14.88 12.50
C GLU A 272 3.19 -15.00 14.03
N ILE A 273 3.09 -13.87 14.73
CA ILE A 273 2.91 -13.85 16.20
C ILE A 273 1.60 -14.54 16.60
N ALA A 274 0.48 -14.22 15.94
CA ALA A 274 -0.81 -14.83 16.23
C ALA A 274 -0.80 -16.34 15.96
N THR A 275 -0.20 -16.75 14.85
CA THR A 275 -0.05 -18.16 14.47
C THR A 275 0.85 -18.90 15.46
N GLY A 276 1.94 -18.27 15.92
CA GLY A 276 2.82 -18.81 16.96
C GLY A 276 2.09 -19.03 18.29
N LYS A 277 1.35 -18.04 18.77
CA LYS A 277 0.52 -18.14 19.99
C LYS A 277 -0.56 -19.21 19.86
N TYR A 278 -1.22 -19.28 18.71
CA TYR A 278 -2.21 -20.32 18.44
C TYR A 278 -1.59 -21.73 18.53
N ARG A 279 -0.42 -21.94 17.89
CA ARG A 279 0.31 -23.22 17.97
C ARG A 279 0.72 -23.58 19.40
N GLU A 280 1.21 -22.60 20.16
CA GLU A 280 1.60 -22.81 21.56
C GLU A 280 0.41 -23.22 22.44
N ILE A 281 -0.72 -22.52 22.33
CA ILE A 281 -1.93 -22.83 23.10
C ILE A 281 -2.52 -24.17 22.66
N MET A 282 -2.49 -24.50 21.37
CA MET A 282 -2.93 -25.81 20.88
C MET A 282 -2.07 -26.95 21.43
N ALA A 283 -0.75 -26.76 21.53
CA ALA A 283 0.13 -27.74 22.17
C ALA A 283 -0.22 -27.94 23.65
N LYS A 284 -0.35 -26.85 24.42
CA LYS A 284 -0.79 -26.88 25.83
C LYS A 284 -2.16 -27.51 26.02
N LEU A 285 -3.11 -27.23 25.12
CA LEU A 285 -4.45 -27.82 25.13
C LEU A 285 -4.38 -29.33 24.93
N THR A 286 -3.52 -29.78 24.01
CA THR A 286 -3.35 -31.21 23.72
C THR A 286 -2.78 -31.93 24.94
N GLU A 287 -1.77 -31.34 25.59
CA GLU A 287 -1.20 -31.84 26.85
C GLU A 287 -2.24 -31.86 27.99
N ALA A 288 -2.98 -30.76 28.18
CA ALA A 288 -4.02 -30.68 29.21
C ALA A 288 -5.16 -31.68 28.99
N LYS A 289 -5.60 -31.90 27.74
CA LYS A 289 -6.61 -32.93 27.41
C LYS A 289 -6.10 -34.34 27.68
N GLN A 290 -4.82 -34.61 27.40
CA GLN A 290 -4.20 -35.90 27.76
C GLN A 290 -4.14 -36.08 29.28
N GLY A 291 -3.77 -35.04 30.03
CA GLY A 291 -3.80 -35.05 31.50
C GLY A 291 -5.20 -35.27 32.08
N GLU A 292 -6.22 -34.58 31.54
CA GLU A 292 -7.63 -34.76 31.93
C GLU A 292 -8.08 -36.22 31.70
N LEU A 293 -7.73 -36.80 30.55
CA LEU A 293 -8.01 -38.21 30.25
C LEU A 293 -7.32 -39.14 31.26
N LEU A 294 -6.07 -38.89 31.64
CA LEU A 294 -5.33 -39.72 32.60
C LEU A 294 -5.95 -39.66 34.01
N GLU A 295 -6.36 -38.49 34.47
CA GLU A 295 -7.07 -38.30 35.74
C GLU A 295 -8.44 -39.00 35.72
N LYS A 296 -9.21 -38.84 34.63
CA LYS A 296 -10.49 -39.55 34.43
C LYS A 296 -10.35 -41.07 34.43
N THR A 297 -9.28 -41.58 33.82
CA THR A 297 -9.02 -43.03 33.73
C THR A 297 -8.34 -43.58 35.00
N GLN A 298 -8.08 -42.72 36.01
CA GLN A 298 -7.38 -43.06 37.26
C GLN A 298 -6.02 -43.73 37.03
N ALA A 299 -5.40 -43.48 35.86
CA ALA A 299 -4.17 -44.14 35.43
C ALA A 299 -2.90 -43.49 36.01
N GLY A 300 -3.05 -42.33 36.68
CA GLY A 300 -1.95 -41.51 37.18
C GLY A 300 -1.31 -42.01 38.48
N GLU A 301 -2.08 -42.48 39.48
CA GLU A 301 -1.52 -42.95 40.77
C GLU A 301 -2.42 -44.01 41.45
N ARG A 302 -1.84 -45.18 41.76
CA ARG A 302 -2.43 -46.18 42.66
C ARG A 302 -1.94 -45.86 44.08
N PHE A 303 -2.68 -45.05 44.82
CA PHE A 303 -2.38 -44.80 46.24
C PHE A 303 -2.46 -46.11 47.04
N THR A 304 -1.32 -46.75 47.27
CA THR A 304 -1.21 -47.82 48.26
C THR A 304 -1.08 -47.18 49.62
N VAL A 305 -2.01 -47.49 50.54
CA VAL A 305 -1.90 -47.08 51.94
C VAL A 305 -0.62 -47.71 52.50
N ILE A 306 0.45 -46.92 52.65
CA ILE A 306 1.75 -47.40 53.14
C ILE A 306 1.66 -47.76 54.63
N ASP A 307 0.88 -46.98 55.40
CA ASP A 307 0.64 -47.28 56.81
C ASP A 307 -0.80 -46.95 57.21
N SER A 308 -1.43 -47.88 57.92
CA SER A 308 -2.81 -47.71 58.40
C SER A 308 -2.81 -46.79 59.61
N PRO A 309 -3.80 -45.90 59.78
CA PRO A 309 -3.86 -45.02 60.94
C PRO A 309 -3.88 -45.87 62.23
N GLN A 310 -2.82 -45.74 63.04
CA GLN A 310 -2.73 -46.44 64.32
C GLN A 310 -3.80 -45.90 65.27
N ILE A 311 -4.60 -46.81 65.82
CA ILE A 311 -5.55 -46.46 66.88
C ILE A 311 -4.71 -46.02 68.08
N PRO A 312 -4.92 -44.82 68.63
CA PRO A 312 -4.13 -44.36 69.77
C PRO A 312 -4.36 -45.30 70.95
N GLU A 313 -3.30 -46.02 71.37
CA GLU A 313 -3.36 -46.97 72.51
C GLU A 313 -3.65 -46.28 73.85
N ARG A 314 -3.49 -44.96 73.91
CA ARG A 314 -3.77 -44.14 75.08
C ARG A 314 -4.75 -43.02 74.73
N PRO A 315 -5.77 -42.77 75.58
CA PRO A 315 -6.72 -41.69 75.34
C PRO A 315 -6.00 -40.33 75.34
N VAL A 316 -6.10 -39.60 74.23
CA VAL A 316 -5.46 -38.29 74.04
C VAL A 316 -6.03 -37.24 75.00
N LYS A 317 -7.30 -37.39 75.40
CA LYS A 317 -7.99 -36.57 76.41
C LYS A 317 -9.10 -37.40 77.10
N PRO A 318 -9.44 -37.16 78.39
CA PRO A 318 -8.72 -36.34 79.37
C PRO A 318 -7.66 -37.14 80.17
N ASN A 319 -6.63 -36.45 80.67
CA ASN A 319 -5.53 -37.04 81.45
C ASN A 319 -5.98 -37.48 82.84
N ARG A 320 -6.48 -38.71 82.93
CA ARG A 320 -6.93 -39.35 84.19
C ARG A 320 -5.95 -39.21 85.37
N PRO A 321 -4.62 -39.36 85.23
CA PRO A 321 -3.71 -39.21 86.38
C PRO A 321 -3.65 -37.78 86.92
N VAL A 322 -3.73 -36.76 86.05
CA VAL A 322 -3.73 -35.36 86.47
C VAL A 322 -5.03 -35.03 87.21
N ILE A 323 -6.16 -35.53 86.71
CA ILE A 323 -7.47 -35.37 87.38
C ILE A 323 -7.45 -36.06 88.76
N ALA A 324 -6.88 -37.27 88.85
CA ALA A 324 -6.75 -37.98 90.11
C ALA A 324 -5.84 -37.23 91.11
N LEU A 325 -4.72 -36.67 90.66
CA LEU A 325 -3.81 -35.87 91.48
C LEU A 325 -4.50 -34.60 92.03
N ILE A 326 -5.22 -33.87 91.17
CA ILE A 326 -5.99 -32.68 91.58
C ILE A 326 -7.07 -33.06 92.59
N GLY A 327 -7.81 -34.14 92.34
CA GLY A 327 -8.82 -34.64 93.27
C GLY A 327 -8.23 -35.05 94.63
N PHE A 328 -7.06 -35.69 94.64
CA PHE A 328 -6.36 -36.06 95.86
C PHE A 328 -5.90 -34.84 96.68
N ILE A 329 -5.29 -33.85 96.02
CA ILE A 329 -4.84 -32.61 96.67
C ILE A 329 -6.02 -31.83 97.25
N LEU A 330 -7.12 -31.70 96.49
CA LEU A 330 -8.34 -31.06 96.97
C LEU A 330 -8.95 -31.82 98.16
N GLY A 331 -9.00 -33.15 98.11
CA GLY A 331 -9.49 -33.98 99.21
C GLY A 331 -8.67 -33.79 100.49
N LEU A 332 -7.34 -33.77 100.39
CA LEU A 332 -6.45 -33.47 101.51
C LEU A 332 -6.67 -32.06 102.07
N GLY A 333 -6.79 -31.07 101.18
CA GLY A 333 -7.07 -29.68 101.59
C GLY A 333 -8.38 -29.55 102.35
N VAL A 334 -9.44 -30.20 101.87
CA VAL A 334 -10.74 -30.23 102.56
C VAL A 334 -10.63 -30.98 103.89
N GLY A 335 -9.92 -32.11 103.96
CA GLY A 335 -9.72 -32.87 105.20
C GLY A 335 -8.99 -32.07 106.29
N VAL A 336 -7.88 -31.41 105.93
CA VAL A 336 -7.15 -30.51 106.85
C VAL A 336 -8.01 -29.33 107.26
N GLY A 337 -8.74 -28.72 106.31
CA GLY A 337 -9.67 -27.63 106.60
C GLY A 337 -10.76 -28.04 107.59
N MET A 338 -11.36 -29.23 107.40
CA MET A 338 -12.39 -29.76 108.30
C MET A 338 -11.83 -30.05 109.69
N ALA A 339 -10.63 -30.64 109.79
CA ALA A 339 -9.97 -30.89 111.06
C ALA A 339 -9.64 -29.59 111.82
N ALA A 340 -9.17 -28.56 111.13
CA ALA A 340 -8.93 -27.24 111.73
C ALA A 340 -10.22 -26.58 112.22
N ILE A 341 -11.33 -26.71 111.48
CA ILE A 341 -12.64 -26.23 111.92
C ILE A 341 -13.08 -26.97 113.19
N VAL A 342 -13.02 -28.30 113.20
CA VAL A 342 -13.37 -29.12 114.37
C VAL A 342 -12.52 -28.76 115.59
N GLU A 343 -11.20 -28.61 115.42
CA GLU A 343 -10.30 -28.21 116.51
C GLU A 343 -10.57 -26.78 116.99
N SER A 344 -10.91 -25.84 116.10
CA SER A 344 -11.25 -24.46 116.47
C SER A 344 -12.58 -24.35 117.25
N MET A 345 -13.46 -25.34 117.10
CA MET A 345 -14.73 -25.43 117.83
C MET A 345 -14.60 -26.28 119.11
N ASP A 346 -13.47 -26.97 119.33
CA ASP A 346 -13.21 -27.68 120.58
C ASP A 346 -12.92 -26.65 121.69
N THR A 347 -13.84 -26.57 122.65
CA THR A 347 -13.79 -25.66 123.80
C THR A 347 -13.22 -26.32 125.06
N THR A 348 -12.55 -27.46 124.92
CA THR A 348 -11.95 -28.19 126.04
C THR A 348 -10.68 -27.49 126.55
N ILE A 349 -10.69 -27.08 127.82
CA ILE A 349 -9.54 -26.50 128.53
C ILE A 349 -8.49 -27.61 128.74
N ARG A 350 -7.39 -27.60 127.97
CA ARG A 350 -6.34 -28.63 128.06
C ARG A 350 -5.03 -28.13 128.66
N VAL A 351 -4.78 -26.81 128.58
CA VAL A 351 -3.52 -26.21 129.02
C VAL A 351 -3.80 -25.21 130.15
N PRO A 352 -2.92 -25.06 131.15
CA PRO A 352 -3.10 -24.09 132.23
C PRO A 352 -3.31 -22.64 131.75
N LYS A 353 -2.82 -22.31 130.54
CA LYS A 353 -3.04 -21.01 129.89
C LYS A 353 -4.51 -20.77 129.49
N ASP A 354 -5.27 -21.84 129.23
CA ASP A 354 -6.68 -21.75 128.83
C ASP A 354 -7.55 -21.31 130.02
N ILE A 355 -7.19 -21.73 131.24
CA ILE A 355 -7.83 -21.27 132.50
C ILE A 355 -7.67 -19.76 132.66
N LYS A 356 -6.46 -19.22 132.46
CA LYS A 356 -6.20 -17.77 132.57
C LYS A 356 -7.05 -16.95 131.58
N LYS A 357 -7.29 -17.46 130.38
CA LYS A 357 -8.11 -16.78 129.35
C LYS A 357 -9.61 -16.77 129.68
N VAL A 358 -10.11 -17.80 130.34
CA VAL A 358 -11.55 -17.92 130.66
C VAL A 358 -11.89 -17.24 132.00
N THR A 359 -11.04 -17.38 133.02
CA THR A 359 -11.36 -16.92 134.38
C THR A 359 -10.66 -15.63 134.80
N GLY A 360 -9.66 -15.16 134.04
CA GLY A 360 -8.93 -13.92 134.32
C GLY A 360 -7.97 -13.97 135.51
N ILE A 361 -7.86 -15.11 136.19
CA ILE A 361 -7.05 -15.29 137.40
C ILE A 361 -5.73 -15.98 137.05
N PRO A 362 -4.56 -15.50 137.55
CA PRO A 362 -3.27 -16.15 137.28
C PRO A 362 -3.16 -17.50 138.02
N VAL A 363 -2.76 -18.55 137.30
CA VAL A 363 -2.50 -19.87 137.87
C VAL A 363 -1.13 -19.86 138.55
N LEU A 364 -1.09 -20.03 139.89
CA LEU A 364 0.11 -19.86 140.71
C LEU A 364 0.98 -21.13 140.83
N ALA A 365 0.40 -22.32 140.69
CA ALA A 365 1.14 -23.58 140.67
C ALA A 365 0.34 -24.67 139.95
N THR A 366 1.01 -25.50 139.14
CA THR A 366 0.41 -26.67 138.48
C THR A 366 1.11 -27.93 138.97
N ILE A 367 0.35 -28.86 139.55
CA ILE A 367 0.87 -30.16 139.97
C ILE A 367 0.78 -31.10 138.77
N ALA A 368 1.93 -31.50 138.22
CA ALA A 368 1.99 -32.39 137.08
C ALA A 368 1.70 -33.84 137.48
N ASN A 369 0.76 -34.48 136.78
CA ASN A 369 0.50 -35.92 136.91
C ASN A 369 1.43 -36.68 135.96
N VAL A 370 2.44 -37.36 136.50
CA VAL A 370 3.43 -38.11 135.73
C VAL A 370 2.89 -39.52 135.46
N LYS A 371 2.47 -39.78 134.22
CA LYS A 371 1.98 -41.09 133.78
C LYS A 371 3.16 -41.99 133.41
N ASN A 372 3.28 -43.13 134.09
CA ASN A 372 4.35 -44.12 133.93
C ASN A 372 4.47 -44.67 132.50
N VAL A 373 5.70 -44.67 131.99
CA VAL A 373 6.10 -45.24 130.69
C VAL A 373 6.33 -46.75 130.86
N LYS A 374 5.57 -47.58 130.14
CA LYS A 374 5.91 -49.00 129.91
C LYS A 374 6.82 -49.09 128.68
N ARG A 375 8.02 -49.67 128.87
CA ARG A 375 8.95 -50.05 127.80
C ARG A 375 8.41 -51.29 127.05
N GLY A 376 8.44 -51.22 125.73
CA GLY A 376 8.25 -52.32 124.78
C GLY A 376 8.85 -51.88 123.46
#